data_AF-A0A429EBT1-F1
#
_entry.id   AF-A0A429EBT1-F1
#
_cell.length_a   1.000
_cell.length_b   1.000
_cell.length_c   1.000
_cell.angle_alpha   90.00
_cell.angle_beta   90.00
_cell.angle_gamma   90.00
#
_symmetry.space_group_name_H-M   'P 1'
#
loop_
_entity.id
_entity.type
_entity.pdbx_description
1 polymer ?
#
loop_
_entity_poly.entity_id
_entity_poly.type
_entity_poly.pdbx_seq_one_letter_code
_entity_poly.pdbx_strand_id
1 'polypeptide(L)'
;MAISLAELPGLVGRELFCSEWVRLDAADEEAFGHATLLREEFLGRSPSGRDPDGERPVSGFLLLSMLVAFHKRELDFGGASGLNYGVDRVRFLSPVRSGRRVRVRATLTDVREKGPGRTRVLTRNVLEAEGADAPAMVADWIAFFVEEGA
;
A
#
# COMPACT_ATOMS: atom_id res chain seq x y z
N MET A 1 -1.78 -15.15 5.52
CA MET A 1 -2.43 -15.54 6.80
C MET A 1 -3.93 -15.49 6.61
N ALA A 2 -4.65 -16.57 6.93
CA ALA A 2 -6.12 -16.59 6.85
C ALA A 2 -6.74 -16.02 8.13
N ILE A 3 -7.67 -15.08 8.00
CA ILE A 3 -8.46 -14.48 9.08
C ILE A 3 -9.88 -14.28 8.56
N SER A 4 -10.92 -14.69 9.28
CA SER A 4 -12.30 -14.35 8.90
C SER A 4 -12.65 -12.91 9.25
N LEU A 5 -13.60 -12.30 8.54
CA LEU A 5 -14.05 -10.94 8.88
C LEU A 5 -14.62 -10.84 10.31
N ALA A 6 -15.22 -11.92 10.81
CA ALA A 6 -15.76 -12.00 12.17
C ALA A 6 -14.67 -11.96 13.26
N GLU A 7 -13.44 -12.36 12.97
CA GLU A 7 -12.32 -12.32 13.92
C GLU A 7 -11.67 -10.93 14.03
N LEU A 8 -11.81 -10.09 13.01
CA LEU A 8 -11.15 -8.78 12.94
C LEU A 8 -11.42 -7.86 14.13
N PRO A 9 -12.64 -7.75 14.69
CA PRO A 9 -12.87 -6.90 15.86
C PRO A 9 -11.97 -7.25 17.06
N GLY A 10 -11.64 -8.53 17.25
CA GLY A 10 -10.75 -9.00 18.33
C GLY A 10 -9.26 -8.71 18.08
N LEU A 11 -8.90 -8.25 16.88
CA LEU A 11 -7.53 -7.95 16.48
C LEU A 11 -7.23 -6.44 16.44
N VAL A 12 -8.20 -5.58 16.77
CA VAL A 12 -8.00 -4.13 16.78
C VAL A 12 -6.86 -3.76 17.73
N GLY A 13 -5.95 -2.92 17.25
CA GLY A 13 -4.73 -2.51 17.93
C GLY A 13 -3.52 -3.43 17.68
N ARG A 14 -3.70 -4.57 16.98
CA ARG A 14 -2.61 -5.51 16.68
C ARG A 14 -2.02 -5.28 15.30
N GLU A 15 -0.72 -5.56 15.17
CA GLU A 15 -0.09 -5.74 13.87
C GLU A 15 -0.65 -7.01 13.22
N LEU A 16 -1.25 -6.86 12.04
CA LEU A 16 -1.75 -7.98 11.24
C LEU A 16 -0.61 -8.67 10.51
N PHE A 17 0.31 -7.90 9.94
CA PHE A 17 1.47 -8.45 9.24
C PHE A 17 2.61 -7.43 9.12
N CYS A 18 3.79 -7.97 8.89
CA CYS A 18 4.95 -7.27 8.36
C CYS A 18 5.37 -8.02 7.09
N SER A 19 5.35 -7.36 5.94
CA SER A 19 5.69 -8.02 4.68
C SER A 19 7.18 -8.33 4.59
N GLU A 20 7.52 -9.24 3.67
CA GLU A 20 8.87 -9.36 3.16
C GLU A 20 9.31 -8.07 2.43
N TRP A 21 10.63 -7.92 2.28
CA TRP A 21 11.22 -6.83 1.52
C TRP A 21 11.03 -7.03 0.02
N VAL A 22 10.58 -5.98 -0.68
CA VAL A 22 10.39 -5.94 -2.13
C VAL A 22 11.29 -4.86 -2.72
N ARG A 23 12.08 -5.20 -3.74
CA ARG A 23 12.88 -4.22 -4.47
C ARG A 23 11.98 -3.41 -5.40
N LEU A 24 12.21 -2.09 -5.43
CA LEU A 24 11.63 -1.19 -6.41
C LEU A 24 12.74 -0.59 -7.27
N ASP A 25 12.51 -0.49 -8.57
CA ASP A 25 13.46 0.10 -9.50
C ASP A 25 12.81 1.09 -10.49
N ALA A 26 13.59 1.56 -11.46
CA ALA A 26 13.15 2.54 -12.43
C ALA A 26 12.07 1.99 -13.38
N ALA A 27 12.06 0.67 -13.62
CA ALA A 27 11.05 0.05 -14.48
C ALA A 27 9.69 0.00 -13.78
N ASP A 28 9.66 -0.15 -12.45
CA ASP A 28 8.41 -0.04 -11.67
C ASP A 28 7.83 1.38 -11.76
N GLU A 29 8.67 2.41 -11.64
CA GLU A 29 8.27 3.81 -11.79
C GLU A 29 7.77 4.11 -13.20
N GLU A 30 8.45 3.61 -14.23
CA GLU A 30 8.05 3.75 -15.62
C GLU A 30 6.68 3.07 -15.88
N ALA A 31 6.51 1.83 -15.42
CA ALA A 31 5.26 1.10 -15.52
C ALA A 31 4.11 1.82 -14.80
N PHE A 32 4.38 2.38 -13.62
CA PHE A 32 3.42 3.20 -12.88
C PHE A 32 3.05 4.47 -13.65
N GLY A 33 4.03 5.15 -14.25
CA GLY A 33 3.81 6.31 -15.11
C GLY A 33 2.86 5.98 -16.26
N HIS A 34 3.09 4.87 -16.96
CA HIS A 34 2.21 4.38 -18.01
C HIS A 34 0.78 4.08 -17.51
N ALA A 35 0.66 3.35 -16.40
CA ALA A 35 -0.63 2.95 -15.83
C ALA A 35 -1.46 4.14 -15.34
N THR A 36 -0.80 5.21 -14.90
CA THR A 36 -1.44 6.43 -14.36
C THR A 36 -1.53 7.56 -15.37
N LEU A 37 -1.10 7.33 -16.62
CA LEU A 37 -1.02 8.33 -17.68
C LEU A 37 -0.14 9.54 -17.29
N LEU A 38 0.76 9.37 -16.32
CA LEU A 38 1.70 10.37 -15.88
C LEU A 38 2.86 10.44 -16.87
N ARG A 39 2.98 11.58 -17.55
CA ARG A 39 4.04 11.82 -18.54
C ARG A 39 5.15 12.68 -17.94
N GLU A 40 6.38 12.41 -18.36
CA GLU A 40 7.56 13.20 -17.95
C GLU A 40 7.39 14.70 -18.26
N GLU A 41 6.71 15.05 -19.37
CA GLU A 41 6.46 16.45 -19.72
C GLU A 41 5.60 17.18 -18.66
N PHE A 42 4.65 16.47 -18.02
CA PHE A 42 3.81 17.05 -16.95
C PHE A 42 4.65 17.41 -15.72
N LEU A 43 5.79 16.76 -15.55
CA LEU A 43 6.77 17.01 -14.50
C LEU A 43 7.84 18.03 -14.94
N GLY A 44 7.68 18.64 -16.13
CA GLY A 44 8.63 19.60 -16.69
C GLY A 44 9.95 18.96 -17.15
N ARG A 45 9.94 17.66 -17.45
CA ARG A 45 11.14 16.87 -17.78
C ARG A 45 11.19 16.53 -19.26
N SER A 46 12.41 16.22 -19.72
CA SER A 46 12.63 15.74 -21.10
C SER A 46 11.89 14.41 -21.32
N PRO A 47 11.22 14.20 -22.47
CA PRO A 47 10.60 12.91 -22.84
C PRO A 47 11.59 11.76 -22.87
N SER A 48 12.89 12.05 -22.98
CA SER A 48 13.94 11.03 -22.91
C SER A 48 14.02 10.38 -21.54
N GLY A 49 13.42 10.98 -20.49
CA GLY A 49 12.90 10.33 -19.29
C GLY A 49 13.83 9.43 -18.48
N ARG A 50 15.10 9.27 -18.86
CA ARG A 50 16.00 8.29 -18.25
C ARG A 50 16.55 8.82 -16.94
N ASP A 51 16.55 7.96 -15.94
CA ASP A 51 17.32 8.08 -14.70
C ASP A 51 18.47 7.07 -14.75
N PRO A 52 19.48 7.29 -15.60
CA PRO A 52 20.53 6.28 -15.80
C PRO A 52 21.26 5.95 -14.50
N ASP A 53 21.32 6.90 -13.55
CA ASP A 53 22.04 6.78 -12.29
C ASP A 53 21.14 6.34 -11.11
N GLY A 54 19.82 6.20 -11.34
CA GLY A 54 18.86 5.78 -10.30
C GLY A 54 18.74 6.75 -9.12
N GLU A 55 19.12 8.01 -9.32
CA GLU A 55 19.12 9.02 -8.26
C GLU A 55 17.72 9.52 -7.93
N ARG A 56 16.78 9.40 -8.88
CA ARG A 56 15.42 9.90 -8.71
C ARG A 56 14.63 9.02 -7.74
N PRO A 57 13.93 9.65 -6.78
CA PRO A 57 12.97 8.94 -5.97
C PRO A 57 11.83 8.39 -6.81
N VAL A 58 11.34 7.20 -6.45
CA VAL A 58 10.07 6.68 -6.96
C VAL A 58 8.90 7.52 -6.44
N SER A 59 7.81 7.53 -7.18
CA SER A 59 6.60 8.28 -6.85
C SER A 59 5.96 7.79 -5.56
N GLY A 60 5.53 8.72 -4.70
CA GLY A 60 4.80 8.37 -3.47
C GLY A 60 3.50 7.61 -3.76
N PHE A 61 2.78 7.96 -4.83
CA PHE A 61 1.56 7.24 -5.21
C PHE A 61 1.82 5.81 -5.71
N LEU A 62 3.01 5.50 -6.23
CA LEU A 62 3.42 4.13 -6.49
C LEU A 62 3.48 3.36 -5.15
N LEU A 63 4.17 3.90 -4.14
CA LEU A 63 4.22 3.28 -2.80
C LEU A 63 2.82 3.08 -2.18
N LEU A 64 1.92 4.05 -2.35
CA LEU A 64 0.54 3.94 -1.87
C LEU A 64 -0.24 2.84 -2.61
N SER A 65 -0.10 2.74 -3.93
CA SER A 65 -0.80 1.71 -4.72
C SER A 65 -0.38 0.29 -4.35
N MET A 66 0.87 0.10 -3.94
CA MET A 66 1.40 -1.20 -3.54
C MET A 66 0.74 -1.79 -2.28
N LEU A 67 0.05 -0.97 -1.47
CA LEU A 67 -0.68 -1.47 -0.29
C LEU A 67 -1.67 -2.57 -0.66
N VAL A 68 -2.32 -2.48 -1.83
CA VAL A 68 -3.21 -3.53 -2.32
C VAL A 68 -2.47 -4.86 -2.50
N ALA A 69 -1.29 -4.83 -3.14
CA ALA A 69 -0.49 -6.01 -3.38
C ALA A 69 0.04 -6.62 -2.08
N PHE A 70 0.54 -5.80 -1.15
CA PHE A 70 1.00 -6.27 0.15
C PHE A 70 -0.14 -6.93 0.94
N HIS A 71 -1.29 -6.27 1.09
CA HIS A 71 -2.42 -6.85 1.83
C HIS A 71 -2.94 -8.13 1.21
N LYS A 72 -3.06 -8.20 -0.13
CA LYS A 72 -3.53 -9.42 -0.82
C LYS A 72 -2.56 -10.59 -0.74
N ARG A 73 -1.26 -10.35 -0.60
CA ARG A 73 -0.26 -11.41 -0.39
C ARG A 73 -0.26 -11.92 1.05
N GLU A 74 -0.43 -11.01 2.01
CA GLU A 74 -0.24 -11.31 3.43
C GLU A 74 -1.53 -11.72 4.14
N LEU A 75 -2.70 -11.28 3.65
CA LEU A 75 -4.00 -11.52 4.26
C LEU A 75 -4.96 -12.22 3.30
N ASP A 76 -5.63 -13.25 3.82
CA ASP A 76 -6.73 -13.94 3.18
C ASP A 76 -7.96 -13.86 4.08
N PHE A 77 -9.05 -13.29 3.54
CA PHE A 77 -10.32 -13.12 4.24
C PHE A 77 -11.36 -14.18 3.89
N GLY A 78 -10.93 -15.39 3.51
CA GLY A 78 -11.82 -16.53 3.30
C GLY A 78 -12.77 -16.33 2.13
N GLY A 79 -12.28 -15.75 1.03
CA GLY A 79 -13.09 -15.48 -0.18
C GLY A 79 -13.83 -14.14 -0.19
N ALA A 80 -13.76 -13.34 0.88
CA ALA A 80 -14.37 -12.01 0.87
C ALA A 80 -13.77 -11.10 -0.23
N SER A 81 -14.65 -10.41 -0.96
CA SER A 81 -14.28 -9.42 -1.97
C SER A 81 -14.02 -8.08 -1.31
N GLY A 82 -12.85 -7.49 -1.55
CA GLY A 82 -12.43 -6.23 -0.97
C GLY A 82 -12.36 -5.10 -1.99
N LEU A 83 -12.96 -3.96 -1.68
CA LEU A 83 -12.83 -2.71 -2.41
C LEU A 83 -11.88 -1.75 -1.68
N ASN A 84 -11.05 -1.04 -2.43
CA ASN A 84 -10.38 0.15 -1.91
C ASN A 84 -11.43 1.23 -1.65
N TYR A 85 -11.75 1.49 -0.38
CA TYR A 85 -12.79 2.45 0.00
C TYR A 85 -12.24 3.87 0.10
N GLY A 86 -10.98 4.02 0.49
CA GLY A 86 -10.33 5.31 0.57
C GLY A 86 -9.14 5.33 1.53
N VAL A 87 -8.60 6.52 1.74
CA VAL A 87 -7.48 6.77 2.65
C VAL A 87 -7.84 7.98 3.50
N ASP A 88 -7.91 7.83 4.82
CA ASP A 88 -8.22 8.93 5.74
C ASP A 88 -7.03 9.90 5.83
N ARG A 89 -5.82 9.34 5.88
CA ARG A 89 -4.58 10.12 5.95
C ARG A 89 -3.44 9.38 5.26
N VAL A 90 -2.66 10.11 4.46
CA VAL A 90 -1.35 9.65 3.95
C VAL A 90 -0.30 10.74 4.12
N ARG A 91 0.92 10.34 4.45
CA ARG A 91 2.11 11.21 4.46
C ARG A 91 3.28 10.45 3.83
N PHE A 92 4.01 11.13 2.95
CA PHE A 92 5.27 10.66 2.36
C PHE A 92 6.40 11.39 3.11
N LEU A 93 7.13 10.66 3.93
CA LEU A 93 8.01 11.25 4.95
C LEU A 93 9.49 11.23 4.53
N SER A 94 9.90 10.21 3.77
CA SER A 94 11.26 10.12 3.23
C SER A 94 11.23 9.58 1.79
N PRO A 95 12.15 10.03 0.93
CA PRO A 95 12.21 9.57 -0.46
C PRO A 95 12.75 8.15 -0.55
N VAL A 96 12.17 7.33 -1.43
CA VAL A 96 12.69 6.01 -1.77
C VAL A 96 13.38 6.10 -3.12
N ARG A 97 14.70 5.95 -3.16
CA ARG A 97 15.45 5.94 -4.42
C ARG A 97 15.28 4.62 -5.15
N SER A 98 15.40 4.66 -6.48
CA SER A 98 15.42 3.47 -7.32
C SER A 98 16.47 2.45 -6.84
N GLY A 99 16.15 1.17 -6.96
CA GLY A 99 16.97 0.04 -6.52
C GLY A 99 16.88 -0.28 -5.03
N ARG A 100 16.19 0.53 -4.22
CA ARG A 100 15.98 0.26 -2.80
C ARG A 100 14.88 -0.76 -2.56
N ARG A 101 14.95 -1.42 -1.41
CA ARG A 101 13.90 -2.34 -0.95
C ARG A 101 12.95 -1.63 -0.01
N VAL A 102 11.67 -1.97 -0.11
CA VAL A 102 10.60 -1.49 0.77
C VAL A 102 9.83 -2.66 1.38
N ARG A 103 9.25 -2.45 2.57
CA ARG A 103 8.29 -3.38 3.18
C ARG A 103 7.20 -2.59 3.88
N VAL A 104 6.06 -3.23 4.16
CA VAL A 104 4.97 -2.59 4.91
C VAL A 104 4.66 -3.35 6.18
N ARG A 105 4.39 -2.60 7.25
CA ARG A 105 3.81 -3.09 8.49
C ARG A 105 2.38 -2.57 8.58
N ALA A 106 1.41 -3.47 8.73
CA ALA A 106 -0.01 -3.11 8.77
C ALA A 106 -0.58 -3.41 10.15
N THR A 107 -1.05 -2.38 10.84
CA THR A 107 -1.77 -2.50 12.13
C THR A 107 -3.25 -2.28 11.90
N LEU A 108 -4.10 -3.16 12.44
CA LEU A 108 -5.54 -2.98 12.42
C LEU A 108 -5.94 -1.91 13.43
N THR A 109 -6.58 -0.83 12.99
CA THR A 109 -6.90 0.30 13.87
C THR A 109 -8.39 0.49 14.11
N ASP A 110 -9.25 0.07 13.19
CA ASP A 110 -10.71 0.15 13.36
C ASP A 110 -11.40 -0.89 12.46
N VAL A 111 -12.50 -1.47 12.95
CA VAL A 111 -13.36 -2.39 12.22
C VAL A 111 -14.80 -1.98 12.48
N ARG A 112 -15.60 -1.87 11.42
CA ARG A 112 -17.02 -1.51 11.52
C ARG A 112 -17.83 -2.44 10.63
N GLU A 113 -18.73 -3.19 11.23
CA GLU A 113 -19.81 -3.85 10.48
C GLU A 113 -20.72 -2.78 9.87
N LYS A 114 -21.07 -2.97 8.60
CA LYS A 114 -21.89 -2.03 7.80
C LYS A 114 -23.15 -2.71 7.23
N GLY A 115 -23.52 -3.85 7.81
CA GLY A 115 -24.60 -4.73 7.41
C GLY A 115 -24.13 -6.18 7.31
N PRO A 116 -25.06 -7.13 7.09
CA PRO A 116 -24.73 -8.55 6.97
C PRO A 116 -23.65 -8.79 5.92
N GLY A 117 -22.58 -9.48 6.30
CA GLY A 117 -21.43 -9.81 5.44
C GLY A 117 -20.63 -8.60 4.95
N ARG A 118 -20.84 -7.39 5.49
CA ARG A 118 -20.19 -6.15 5.03
C ARG A 118 -19.37 -5.51 6.13
N THR A 119 -18.07 -5.36 5.91
CA THR A 119 -17.15 -4.86 6.93
C THR A 119 -16.23 -3.78 6.37
N ARG A 120 -16.24 -2.60 7.01
CA ARG A 120 -15.21 -1.56 6.78
C ARG A 120 -14.04 -1.83 7.72
N VAL A 121 -12.85 -1.90 7.16
CA VAL A 121 -11.58 -2.18 7.86
C VAL A 121 -10.64 -0.99 7.64
N LEU A 122 -10.12 -0.42 8.72
CA LEU A 122 -9.11 0.62 8.69
C LEU A 122 -7.79 0.05 9.20
N THR A 123 -6.74 0.20 8.40
CA THR A 123 -5.38 -0.21 8.77
C THR A 123 -4.42 0.96 8.72
N ARG A 124 -3.56 1.06 9.73
CA ARG A 124 -2.38 1.92 9.71
C ARG A 124 -1.23 1.18 9.07
N ASN A 125 -0.77 1.69 7.93
CA ASN A 125 0.28 1.12 7.12
C ASN A 125 1.53 1.98 7.23
N VAL A 126 2.62 1.40 7.73
CA VAL A 126 3.94 2.02 7.79
C VAL A 126 4.81 1.34 6.76
N LEU A 127 5.17 2.05 5.70
CA LEU A 127 6.06 1.58 4.66
C LEU A 127 7.47 2.07 4.95
N GLU A 128 8.37 1.11 5.14
CA GLU A 128 9.78 1.32 5.46
C GLU A 128 10.61 1.16 4.20
N ALA A 129 11.69 1.93 4.09
CA ALA A 129 12.72 1.75 3.07
C ALA A 129 14.00 1.25 3.74
N GLU A 130 14.65 0.26 3.13
CA GLU A 130 15.83 -0.37 3.71
C GLU A 130 16.97 0.64 3.89
N GLY A 131 17.49 0.72 5.11
CA GLY A 131 18.59 1.62 5.48
C GLY A 131 18.18 3.08 5.68
N ALA A 132 16.89 3.39 5.69
CA ALA A 132 16.39 4.74 6.01
C ALA A 132 16.10 4.90 7.51
N ASP A 133 16.40 6.08 8.06
CA ASP A 133 16.17 6.41 9.48
C ASP A 133 14.70 6.74 9.81
N ALA A 134 13.87 6.92 8.79
CA ALA A 134 12.45 7.22 8.93
C ALA A 134 11.63 6.45 7.88
N PRO A 135 10.35 6.11 8.18
CA PRO A 135 9.46 5.49 7.21
C PRO A 135 9.36 6.33 5.93
N ALA A 136 9.18 5.67 4.80
CA ALA A 136 8.93 6.34 3.53
C ALA A 136 7.49 6.86 3.45
N MET A 137 6.52 6.07 3.91
CA MET A 137 5.11 6.43 3.90
C MET A 137 4.40 5.94 5.16
N VAL A 138 3.45 6.74 5.64
CA VAL A 138 2.44 6.28 6.60
C VAL A 138 1.06 6.58 6.05
N ALA A 139 0.20 5.56 5.98
CA ALA A 139 -1.15 5.65 5.43
C ALA A 139 -2.19 4.93 6.30
N ASP A 140 -3.24 5.64 6.68
CA ASP A 140 -4.44 5.09 7.32
C ASP A 140 -5.43 4.72 6.19
N TRP A 141 -5.37 3.47 5.74
CA TRP A 141 -6.05 2.95 4.55
C TRP A 141 -7.32 2.19 4.92
N ILE A 142 -8.40 2.47 4.19
CA ILE A 142 -9.72 1.87 4.37
C ILE A 142 -10.00 0.87 3.25
N ALA A 143 -10.24 -0.38 3.65
CA ALA A 143 -10.82 -1.39 2.79
C ALA A 143 -12.27 -1.66 3.19
N PHE A 144 -13.12 -1.95 2.21
CA PHE A 144 -14.49 -2.38 2.43
C PHE A 144 -14.66 -3.80 1.88
N PHE A 145 -14.98 -4.74 2.76
CA PHE A 145 -15.13 -6.15 2.42
C PHE A 145 -16.59 -6.56 2.36
N VAL A 146 -16.91 -7.45 1.42
CA VAL A 146 -18.20 -8.11 1.25
C VAL A 146 -17.95 -9.62 1.15
N GLU A 147 -18.61 -10.40 2.01
CA GLU A 147 -18.60 -11.86 1.92
C GLU A 147 -19.38 -12.34 0.69
N GLU A 148 -18.88 -13.36 -0.01
CA GLU A 148 -19.59 -13.93 -1.15
C GLU A 148 -20.88 -14.63 -0.67
N GLY A 149 -22.02 -14.26 -1.26
CA GLY A 149 -23.34 -14.84 -0.94
C GLY A 149 -24.15 -14.10 0.12
N ALA A 150 -23.70 -12.93 0.59
CA ALA A 150 -24.43 -12.03 1.48
C ALA A 150 -25.38 -11.04 0.75
#